data_AF-A0A430E177-F1
#
_entry.id   AF-A0A430E177-F1
#
_cell.length_a   1.000
_cell.length_b   1.000
_cell.length_c   1.000
_cell.angle_alpha   90.00
_cell.angle_beta   90.00
_cell.angle_gamma   90.00
#
_symmetry.space_group_name_H-M   'P 1'
#
loop_
_entity.id
_entity.type
_entity.pdbx_description
1 polymer ?
#
loop_
_entity_poly.entity_id
_entity_poly.type
_entity_poly.pdbx_seq_one_letter_code
_entity_poly.pdbx_strand_id
1 'polypeptide(L)'
;MGVLVIASINGGNNMLAKLERAYLGLLRVVILVAATIALLVAIIGVATAIPSLLKWSGFTERAEPSGGTLGDFIAEQKITDTTSTTETKEAEPFVIPDIKEAAKTIKAYLSTRGDITQNDWERGLQAYADEMPGNGVDYARSVRTLAKELRSSTGKPLSEARVLQLIEWHKTRFQGDVASRAASEAEGNAQFWIKIGFASAAFLGFVLIIFIFLFVKIERSLRVVQTARVNDSFGVADA
;
A
#
# COMPACT_ATOMS: atom_id res chain seq x y z
N MET A 1 56.99 -0.41 -63.14
CA MET A 1 57.09 -0.26 -61.67
C MET A 1 55.79 0.37 -61.15
N GLY A 2 54.75 -0.42 -60.89
CA GLY A 2 53.43 0.15 -60.53
C GLY A 2 52.50 -0.79 -59.77
N VAL A 3 53.02 -1.85 -59.14
CA VAL A 3 52.20 -2.88 -58.49
C VAL A 3 52.36 -2.89 -56.95
N LEU A 4 53.34 -2.16 -56.40
CA LEU A 4 53.71 -2.29 -54.99
C LEU A 4 53.07 -1.27 -54.03
N VAL A 5 52.29 -0.30 -54.53
CA VAL A 5 51.69 0.77 -53.69
C VAL A 5 50.24 0.46 -53.27
N ILE A 6 49.55 -0.48 -53.91
CA ILE A 6 48.13 -0.77 -53.63
C ILE A 6 47.96 -1.71 -52.42
N ALA A 7 48.98 -2.47 -52.02
CA ALA A 7 48.87 -3.42 -50.91
C ALA A 7 48.94 -2.77 -49.50
N SER A 8 49.52 -1.57 -49.37
CA SER A 8 49.74 -0.92 -48.07
C SER A 8 48.50 -0.17 -47.55
N ILE A 9 47.62 0.30 -48.44
CA ILE A 9 46.39 1.03 -48.06
C ILE A 9 45.28 0.07 -47.57
N ASN A 10 45.30 -1.20 -48.01
CA ASN A 10 44.33 -2.22 -47.59
C ASN A 10 44.51 -2.73 -46.15
N GLY A 11 45.70 -2.56 -45.56
CA GLY A 11 45.98 -3.00 -44.18
C GLY A 11 45.35 -2.10 -43.11
N GLY A 12 45.42 -0.77 -43.32
CA GLY A 12 44.88 0.23 -42.38
C GLY A 12 43.36 0.22 -42.32
N ASN A 13 42.68 0.10 -43.47
CA ASN A 13 41.22 -0.01 -43.54
C ASN A 13 40.70 -1.29 -42.86
N ASN A 14 41.47 -2.38 -42.90
CA ASN A 14 41.13 -3.62 -42.21
C ASN A 14 41.32 -3.55 -40.68
N MET A 15 42.30 -2.80 -40.18
CA MET A 15 42.47 -2.57 -38.74
C MET A 15 41.40 -1.64 -38.17
N LEU A 16 41.04 -0.58 -38.90
CA LEU A 16 39.93 0.31 -38.53
C LEU A 16 38.57 -0.43 -38.54
N ALA A 17 38.30 -1.24 -39.57
CA ALA A 17 37.09 -2.06 -39.62
C ALA A 17 37.04 -3.14 -38.52
N LYS A 18 38.19 -3.68 -38.11
CA LYS A 18 38.29 -4.59 -36.95
C LYS A 18 38.02 -3.87 -35.63
N LEU A 19 38.56 -2.67 -35.44
CA LEU A 19 38.30 -1.83 -34.27
C LEU A 19 36.83 -1.42 -34.18
N GLU A 20 36.22 -1.02 -35.29
CA GLU A 20 34.80 -0.67 -35.36
C GLU A 20 33.89 -1.87 -35.04
N ARG A 21 34.19 -3.06 -35.58
CA ARG A 21 33.47 -4.29 -35.24
C ARG A 21 33.64 -4.69 -33.78
N ALA A 22 34.84 -4.56 -33.24
CA ALA A 22 35.11 -4.86 -31.83
C ALA A 22 34.38 -3.87 -30.91
N TYR A 23 34.39 -2.58 -31.24
CA TYR A 23 33.66 -1.53 -30.51
C TYR A 23 32.14 -1.76 -30.55
N LEU A 24 31.58 -2.04 -31.73
CA LEU A 24 30.16 -2.37 -31.88
C LEU A 24 29.77 -3.67 -31.14
N GLY A 25 30.67 -4.66 -31.12
CA GLY A 25 30.50 -5.88 -30.34
C GLY A 25 30.49 -5.62 -28.84
N LEU A 26 31.44 -4.83 -28.34
CA LEU A 26 31.54 -4.43 -26.94
C LEU A 26 30.31 -3.62 -26.50
N LEU A 27 29.90 -2.63 -27.30
CA LEU A 27 28.72 -1.80 -27.04
C LEU A 27 27.45 -2.65 -26.95
N ARG A 28 27.33 -3.69 -27.79
CA ARG A 28 26.22 -4.65 -27.73
C ARG A 28 26.19 -5.44 -26.41
N VAL A 29 27.35 -5.90 -25.94
CA VAL A 29 27.47 -6.64 -24.68
C VAL A 29 27.15 -5.73 -23.50
N VAL A 30 27.69 -4.51 -23.47
CA VAL A 30 27.43 -3.53 -22.41
C VAL A 30 25.94 -3.19 -22.32
N ILE A 31 25.29 -2.95 -23.46
CA ILE A 31 23.84 -2.68 -23.49
C ILE A 31 23.04 -3.90 -23.02
N LEU A 32 23.41 -5.11 -23.43
CA LEU A 32 22.71 -6.33 -23.02
C LEU A 32 22.82 -6.54 -21.50
N VAL A 33 24.00 -6.30 -20.93
CA VAL A 33 24.23 -6.33 -19.47
C VAL A 33 23.41 -5.25 -18.76
N ALA A 34 23.36 -4.03 -19.29
CA ALA A 34 22.55 -2.96 -18.72
C ALA A 34 21.04 -3.30 -18.76
N ALA A 35 20.57 -3.91 -19.84
CA ALA A 35 19.19 -4.35 -20.00
C ALA A 35 18.81 -5.48 -19.02
N THR A 36 19.70 -6.47 -18.84
CA THR A 36 19.46 -7.53 -17.84
C THR A 36 19.44 -6.98 -16.43
N ILE A 37 20.34 -6.06 -16.07
CA ILE A 37 20.32 -5.40 -14.75
C ILE A 37 19.01 -4.62 -14.56
N ALA A 38 18.59 -3.82 -15.55
CA ALA A 38 17.34 -3.05 -15.47
C ALA A 38 16.11 -3.96 -15.31
N LEU A 39 16.06 -5.08 -16.04
CA LEU A 39 14.99 -6.06 -15.91
C LEU A 39 14.95 -6.71 -14.51
N LEU A 40 16.13 -7.06 -13.97
CA LEU A 40 16.24 -7.67 -12.66
C LEU A 40 15.77 -6.71 -11.55
N VAL A 41 16.16 -5.43 -11.64
CA VAL A 41 15.69 -4.37 -10.73
C VAL A 41 14.17 -4.20 -10.84
N ALA A 42 13.60 -4.21 -12.05
CA ALA A 42 12.16 -4.12 -12.24
C ALA A 42 11.42 -5.31 -11.61
N ILE A 43 11.89 -6.54 -11.79
CA ILE A 43 11.29 -7.74 -11.19
C ILE A 43 11.32 -7.69 -9.67
N ILE A 44 12.46 -7.30 -9.08
CA ILE A 44 12.58 -7.16 -7.61
C ILE A 44 11.65 -6.04 -7.10
N GLY A 45 11.58 -4.91 -7.81
CA GLY A 45 10.67 -3.81 -7.48
C GLY A 45 9.21 -4.26 -7.47
N VAL A 46 8.78 -5.01 -8.48
CA VAL A 46 7.43 -5.58 -8.54
C VAL A 46 7.20 -6.59 -7.41
N ALA A 47 8.14 -7.52 -7.17
CA ALA A 47 8.00 -8.54 -6.14
C ALA A 47 7.84 -7.94 -4.73
N THR A 48 8.57 -6.86 -4.43
CA THR A 48 8.46 -6.13 -3.14
C THR A 48 7.22 -5.26 -3.02
N ALA A 49 6.53 -4.98 -4.13
CA ALA A 49 5.25 -4.27 -4.16
C ALA A 49 4.05 -5.21 -3.93
N ILE A 50 4.18 -6.53 -4.16
CA ILE A 50 3.08 -7.51 -4.00
C ILE A 50 2.42 -7.45 -2.61
N PRO A 51 3.15 -7.41 -1.47
CA PRO A 51 2.52 -7.32 -0.16
C PRO A 51 1.74 -6.00 0.04
N SER A 52 2.25 -4.90 -0.50
CA SER A 52 1.55 -3.60 -0.48
C SER A 52 0.30 -3.63 -1.37
N LEU A 53 0.34 -4.36 -2.48
CA LEU A 53 -0.78 -4.55 -3.39
C LEU A 53 -1.89 -5.42 -2.77
N LEU A 54 -1.52 -6.46 -2.01
CA LEU A 54 -2.45 -7.28 -1.22
C LEU A 54 -3.13 -6.49 -0.09
N LYS A 55 -2.40 -5.58 0.57
CA LYS A 55 -2.97 -4.65 1.56
C LYS A 55 -3.94 -3.67 0.91
N TRP A 56 -3.57 -3.13 -0.25
CA TRP A 56 -4.42 -2.20 -1.00
C TRP A 56 -5.68 -2.87 -1.55
N SER A 57 -5.60 -4.11 -2.04
CA SER A 57 -6.76 -4.87 -2.55
C SER A 57 -7.69 -5.37 -1.45
N GLY A 58 -7.36 -5.15 -0.17
CA GLY A 58 -8.19 -5.54 0.97
C GLY A 58 -8.18 -7.04 1.27
N PHE A 59 -7.22 -7.80 0.72
CA PHE A 59 -7.13 -9.25 0.93
C PHE A 59 -6.49 -9.64 2.26
N THR A 60 -5.72 -8.74 2.88
CA THR A 60 -5.24 -8.94 4.25
C THR A 60 -6.30 -8.44 5.23
N GLU A 61 -6.70 -9.30 6.17
CA GLU A 61 -7.62 -8.96 7.27
C GLU A 61 -7.22 -7.61 7.88
N ARG A 62 -8.06 -6.60 7.65
CA ARG A 62 -7.91 -5.30 8.28
C ARG A 62 -8.25 -5.50 9.74
N ALA A 63 -7.35 -5.11 10.65
CA ALA A 63 -7.68 -5.07 12.06
C ALA A 63 -8.86 -4.11 12.25
N GLU A 64 -10.01 -4.63 12.65
CA GLU A 64 -11.17 -3.80 12.96
C GLU A 64 -10.86 -2.94 14.19
N PRO A 65 -11.26 -1.65 14.20
CA PRO A 65 -11.12 -0.82 15.39
C PRO A 65 -11.98 -1.47 16.49
N SER A 66 -11.34 -1.94 17.56
CA SER A 66 -12.03 -2.62 18.64
C SER A 66 -12.32 -1.69 19.80
N GLY A 67 -11.55 -0.60 19.96
CA GLY A 67 -11.66 0.28 21.13
C GLY A 67 -11.08 -0.32 22.42
N GLY A 68 -10.47 -1.51 22.33
CA GLY A 68 -10.00 -2.28 23.48
C GLY A 68 -11.07 -3.16 24.13
N THR A 69 -10.64 -4.02 25.04
CA THR A 69 -11.50 -4.96 25.76
C THR A 69 -11.70 -4.55 27.22
N LEU A 70 -12.67 -5.16 27.90
CA LEU A 70 -12.83 -4.99 29.34
C LEU A 70 -11.56 -5.36 30.13
N GLY A 71 -10.82 -6.37 29.65
CA GLY A 71 -9.55 -6.78 30.24
C GLY A 71 -8.48 -5.70 30.17
N ASP A 72 -8.40 -5.01 29.03
CA ASP A 72 -7.46 -3.91 28.80
C ASP A 72 -7.77 -2.73 29.73
N PHE A 73 -9.06 -2.38 29.88
CA PHE A 73 -9.48 -1.35 30.83
C PHE A 73 -9.08 -1.70 32.27
N ILE A 74 -9.33 -2.93 32.72
CA ILE A 74 -8.98 -3.36 34.09
C ILE A 74 -7.46 -3.34 34.31
N ALA A 75 -6.67 -3.69 33.29
CA ALA A 75 -5.22 -3.64 33.35
C ALA A 75 -4.69 -2.19 33.44
N GLU A 76 -5.28 -1.27 32.68
CA GLU A 76 -4.86 0.13 32.60
C GLU A 76 -5.32 0.94 33.83
N GLN A 77 -6.53 0.69 34.33
CA GLN A 77 -7.08 1.34 35.54
C GLN A 77 -6.43 0.87 36.85
N LYS A 78 -5.75 -0.29 36.86
CA LYS A 78 -4.89 -0.66 38.01
C LYS A 78 -3.68 0.26 38.18
N ILE A 79 -3.36 1.07 37.17
CA ILE A 79 -2.15 1.91 37.12
C ILE A 79 -2.49 3.40 37.26
N THR A 80 -3.73 3.83 37.04
CA THR A 80 -4.07 5.26 37.02
C THR A 80 -5.52 5.52 37.42
N ASP A 81 -5.73 6.07 38.62
CA ASP A 81 -6.98 6.74 39.00
C ASP A 81 -6.92 8.19 38.51
N THR A 82 -7.53 8.50 37.38
CA THR A 82 -7.86 9.89 37.03
C THR A 82 -9.15 9.95 36.22
N THR A 83 -10.14 10.64 36.78
CA THR A 83 -11.47 10.89 36.24
C THR A 83 -11.43 11.98 35.17
N SER A 84 -12.17 11.80 34.07
CA SER A 84 -12.57 12.89 33.17
C SER A 84 -14.03 12.73 32.79
N THR A 85 -14.74 13.86 32.76
CA THR A 85 -16.15 14.00 32.43
C THR A 85 -16.22 14.96 31.24
N THR A 86 -16.93 14.57 30.18
CA THR A 86 -17.19 15.44 29.02
C THR A 86 -18.69 15.43 28.73
N GLU A 87 -19.29 16.61 28.62
CA GLU A 87 -20.69 16.84 28.27
C GLU A 87 -20.87 16.89 26.73
N THR A 88 -21.99 16.33 26.24
CA THR A 88 -22.36 16.21 24.82
C THR A 88 -23.48 17.18 24.44
N LYS A 89 -23.53 17.59 23.17
CA LYS A 89 -24.57 18.43 22.54
C LYS A 89 -25.36 17.61 21.50
N GLU A 90 -26.69 17.76 21.48
CA GLU A 90 -27.66 16.95 20.71
C GLU A 90 -27.70 17.21 19.18
N ALA A 91 -27.88 16.13 18.42
CA ALA A 91 -28.48 16.08 17.08
C ALA A 91 -29.41 14.83 16.99
N GLU A 92 -30.48 14.90 16.19
CA GLU A 92 -31.57 13.91 16.13
C GLU A 92 -31.19 12.54 15.53
N PRO A 93 -31.82 11.42 15.96
CA PRO A 93 -31.18 10.12 15.91
C PRO A 93 -31.54 9.29 14.67
N PHE A 94 -30.51 8.79 13.99
CA PHE A 94 -30.55 7.53 13.25
C PHE A 94 -30.17 6.40 14.22
N VAL A 95 -31.14 5.65 14.73
CA VAL A 95 -30.88 4.65 15.79
C VAL A 95 -30.23 3.39 15.20
N ILE A 96 -28.98 3.13 15.59
CA ILE A 96 -28.26 1.92 15.17
C ILE A 96 -28.70 0.72 16.04
N PRO A 97 -29.18 -0.41 15.47
CA PRO A 97 -29.71 -1.54 16.24
C PRO A 97 -28.76 -2.11 17.30
N ASP A 98 -27.45 -2.12 17.01
CA ASP A 98 -26.42 -2.62 17.93
C ASP A 98 -26.28 -1.76 19.19
N ILE A 99 -26.53 -0.45 19.10
CA ILE A 99 -26.52 0.49 20.25
C ILE A 99 -27.66 0.17 21.20
N LYS A 100 -28.84 -0.13 20.66
CA LYS A 100 -30.00 -0.54 21.44
C LYS A 100 -29.74 -1.85 22.20
N GLU A 101 -29.12 -2.83 21.54
CA GLU A 101 -28.73 -4.09 22.19
C GLU A 101 -27.67 -3.86 23.28
N ALA A 102 -26.69 -3.01 23.02
CA ALA A 102 -25.65 -2.65 23.99
C ALA A 102 -26.22 -1.94 25.22
N ALA A 103 -27.04 -0.90 25.04
CA ALA A 103 -27.69 -0.18 26.13
C ALA A 103 -28.57 -1.08 27.00
N LYS A 104 -29.37 -1.96 26.38
CA LYS A 104 -30.15 -2.98 27.08
C LYS A 104 -29.25 -3.91 27.90
N THR A 105 -28.12 -4.33 27.34
CA THR A 105 -27.18 -5.23 28.01
C THR A 105 -26.47 -4.57 29.19
N ILE A 106 -26.05 -3.30 29.03
CA ILE A 106 -25.45 -2.49 30.10
C ILE A 106 -26.47 -2.26 31.23
N LYS A 107 -27.72 -1.88 30.89
CA LYS A 107 -28.75 -1.71 31.91
C LYS A 107 -29.06 -3.00 32.65
N ALA A 108 -29.11 -4.13 31.94
CA ALA A 108 -29.29 -5.44 32.56
C ALA A 108 -28.13 -5.81 33.50
N TYR A 109 -26.89 -5.44 33.15
CA TYR A 109 -25.72 -5.63 34.00
C TYR A 109 -25.80 -4.79 35.29
N LEU A 110 -26.15 -3.51 35.17
CA LEU A 110 -26.28 -2.61 36.32
C LEU A 110 -27.49 -2.98 37.18
N SER A 111 -28.57 -3.49 36.59
CA SER A 111 -29.81 -3.86 37.28
C SER A 111 -30.32 -2.70 38.15
N THR A 112 -30.52 -2.91 39.45
CA THR A 112 -30.94 -1.89 40.42
C THR A 112 -29.80 -1.00 40.93
N ARG A 113 -28.56 -1.19 40.47
CA ARG A 113 -27.37 -0.45 40.94
C ARG A 113 -27.09 0.84 40.17
N GLY A 114 -27.89 1.15 39.15
CA GLY A 114 -27.70 2.33 38.32
C GLY A 114 -29.01 3.08 38.12
N ASP A 115 -28.93 4.40 38.21
CA ASP A 115 -30.06 5.32 38.09
C ASP A 115 -30.34 5.67 36.61
N ILE A 116 -29.35 5.48 35.73
CA ILE A 116 -29.49 5.80 34.30
C ILE A 116 -30.47 4.82 33.65
N THR A 117 -31.44 5.37 32.90
CA THR A 117 -32.45 4.56 32.19
C THR A 117 -31.85 3.92 30.93
N GLN A 118 -32.50 2.89 30.39
CA GLN A 118 -32.06 2.31 29.11
C GLN A 118 -32.06 3.36 27.99
N ASN A 119 -33.06 4.25 27.96
CA ASN A 119 -33.15 5.30 26.94
C ASN A 119 -32.01 6.32 27.04
N ASP A 120 -31.56 6.63 28.25
CA ASP A 120 -30.43 7.56 28.45
C ASP A 120 -29.10 6.91 28.04
N TRP A 121 -28.93 5.61 28.29
CA TRP A 121 -27.81 4.83 27.73
C TRP A 121 -27.85 4.79 26.20
N GLU A 122 -29.02 4.54 25.60
CA GLU A 122 -29.19 4.56 24.14
C GLU A 122 -28.81 5.93 23.57
N ARG A 123 -29.30 7.02 24.17
CA ARG A 123 -29.00 8.39 23.74
C ARG A 123 -27.51 8.71 23.84
N GLY A 124 -26.87 8.39 24.96
CA GLY A 124 -25.44 8.66 25.16
C GLY A 124 -24.54 7.89 24.19
N LEU A 125 -24.80 6.59 24.02
CA LEU A 125 -24.04 5.76 23.08
C LEU A 125 -24.28 6.15 21.63
N GLN A 126 -25.51 6.52 21.28
CA GLN A 126 -25.84 7.03 19.95
C GLN A 126 -25.09 8.33 19.67
N ALA A 127 -25.04 9.25 20.63
CA ALA A 127 -24.30 10.50 20.47
C ALA A 127 -22.81 10.26 20.21
N TYR A 128 -22.19 9.27 20.87
CA TYR A 128 -20.81 8.88 20.57
C TYR A 128 -20.63 8.25 19.19
N ALA A 129 -21.61 7.49 18.70
CA ALA A 129 -21.59 6.96 17.34
C ALA A 129 -21.72 8.08 16.29
N ASP A 130 -22.56 9.07 16.57
CA ASP A 130 -22.81 10.22 15.69
C ASP A 130 -21.62 11.17 15.60
N GLU A 131 -20.81 11.27 16.67
CA GLU A 131 -19.52 11.98 16.67
C GLU A 131 -18.47 11.34 15.73
N MET A 132 -18.72 10.12 15.21
CA MET A 132 -17.79 9.37 14.38
C MET A 132 -18.36 9.10 12.98
N PRO A 133 -18.47 10.12 12.11
CA PRO A 133 -19.04 9.96 10.77
C PRO A 133 -18.27 8.90 9.98
N GLY A 134 -19.01 7.93 9.42
CA GLY A 134 -18.45 6.81 8.66
C GLY A 134 -17.96 5.62 9.48
N ASN A 135 -17.78 5.76 10.80
CA ASN A 135 -17.35 4.67 11.70
C ASN A 135 -18.36 4.36 12.82
N GLY A 136 -19.48 5.09 12.92
CA GLY A 136 -20.49 4.91 13.96
C GLY A 136 -21.09 3.50 14.03
N VAL A 137 -21.21 2.79 12.89
CA VAL A 137 -21.68 1.39 12.86
C VAL A 137 -20.64 0.43 13.47
N ASP A 138 -19.35 0.65 13.19
CA ASP A 138 -18.28 -0.16 13.77
C ASP A 138 -18.13 0.14 15.27
N TYR A 139 -18.32 1.40 15.67
CA TYR A 139 -18.40 1.79 17.08
C TYR A 139 -19.57 1.09 17.78
N ALA A 140 -20.76 1.08 17.18
CA ALA A 140 -21.92 0.39 17.73
C ALA A 140 -21.65 -1.11 17.93
N ARG A 141 -20.99 -1.77 16.97
CA ARG A 141 -20.59 -3.17 17.06
C ARG A 141 -19.57 -3.40 18.17
N SER A 142 -18.57 -2.53 18.30
CA SER A 142 -17.52 -2.65 19.31
C SER A 142 -18.07 -2.46 20.73
N VAL A 143 -18.93 -1.45 20.94
CA VAL A 143 -19.61 -1.22 22.22
C VAL A 143 -20.54 -2.37 22.57
N ARG A 144 -21.21 -2.98 21.59
CA ARG A 144 -22.02 -4.18 21.82
C ARG A 144 -21.18 -5.36 22.31
N THR A 145 -20.00 -5.56 21.72
CA THR A 145 -19.05 -6.59 22.19
C THR A 145 -18.60 -6.29 23.61
N LEU A 146 -18.21 -5.05 23.91
CA LEU A 146 -17.86 -4.62 25.26
C LEU A 146 -18.99 -4.85 26.26
N ALA A 147 -20.24 -4.54 25.90
CA ALA A 147 -21.40 -4.78 26.75
C ALA A 147 -21.61 -6.28 27.04
N LYS A 148 -21.34 -7.15 26.06
CA LYS A 148 -21.39 -8.61 26.25
C LYS A 148 -20.27 -9.09 27.19
N GLU A 149 -19.06 -8.57 27.02
CA GLU A 149 -17.93 -8.85 27.92
C GLU A 149 -18.26 -8.44 29.35
N LEU A 150 -18.78 -7.22 29.54
CA LEU A 150 -19.23 -6.70 30.82
C LEU A 150 -20.24 -7.63 31.48
N ARG A 151 -21.24 -8.08 30.73
CA ARG A 151 -22.26 -9.03 31.22
C ARG A 151 -21.67 -10.40 31.59
N SER A 152 -20.69 -10.88 30.84
CA SER A 152 -20.01 -12.16 31.09
C SER A 152 -18.91 -12.08 32.14
N SER A 153 -18.55 -10.88 32.60
CA SER A 153 -17.44 -10.68 33.53
C SER A 153 -17.71 -11.37 34.88
N THR A 154 -16.68 -12.05 35.39
CA THR A 154 -16.72 -12.73 36.68
C THR A 154 -15.98 -11.89 37.72
N GLY A 155 -16.57 -11.71 38.90
CA GLY A 155 -15.97 -10.93 40.00
C GLY A 155 -16.91 -9.92 40.64
N LYS A 156 -16.34 -8.93 41.34
CA LYS A 156 -17.12 -7.83 41.93
C LYS A 156 -17.66 -6.95 40.80
N PRO A 157 -18.99 -6.74 40.71
CA PRO A 157 -19.57 -5.93 39.65
C PRO A 157 -19.08 -4.48 39.74
N LEU A 158 -18.84 -3.88 38.58
CA LEU A 158 -18.48 -2.48 38.44
C LEU A 158 -19.66 -1.60 38.87
N SER A 159 -19.36 -0.47 39.51
CA SER A 159 -20.35 0.56 39.80
C SER A 159 -20.75 1.29 38.52
N GLU A 160 -21.92 1.95 38.52
CA GLU A 160 -22.39 2.76 37.37
C GLU A 160 -21.34 3.80 36.94
N ALA A 161 -20.71 4.50 37.89
CA ALA A 161 -19.64 5.45 37.61
C ALA A 161 -18.43 4.81 36.90
N ARG A 162 -18.05 3.58 37.28
CA ARG A 162 -16.96 2.86 36.62
C ARG A 162 -17.36 2.37 35.23
N VAL A 163 -18.64 2.02 35.01
CA VAL A 163 -19.15 1.68 33.67
C VAL A 163 -19.12 2.91 32.76
N LEU A 164 -19.50 4.10 33.25
CA LEU A 164 -19.37 5.34 32.47
C LEU A 164 -17.91 5.62 32.08
N GLN A 165 -16.98 5.47 33.01
CA GLN A 165 -15.54 5.61 32.73
C GLN A 165 -15.05 4.59 31.69
N LEU A 166 -15.53 3.35 31.78
CA LEU A 166 -15.21 2.31 30.80
C LEU A 166 -15.69 2.70 29.39
N ILE A 167 -16.91 3.21 29.27
CA ILE A 167 -17.46 3.63 27.98
C ILE A 167 -16.69 4.83 27.41
N GLU A 168 -16.33 5.81 28.24
CA GLU A 168 -15.52 6.97 27.80
C GLU A 168 -14.10 6.56 27.39
N TRP A 169 -13.48 5.66 28.15
CA TRP A 169 -12.18 5.08 27.80
C TRP A 169 -12.25 4.34 26.47
N HIS A 170 -13.29 3.51 26.27
CA HIS A 170 -13.52 2.76 25.04
C HIS A 170 -13.70 3.67 23.84
N LYS A 171 -14.49 4.75 24.00
CA LYS A 171 -14.65 5.80 22.98
C LYS A 171 -13.29 6.40 22.59
N THR A 172 -12.49 6.80 23.57
CA THR A 172 -11.17 7.43 23.33
C THR A 172 -10.22 6.48 22.59
N ARG A 173 -10.15 5.22 23.03
CA ARG A 173 -9.35 4.19 22.37
C ARG A 173 -9.83 3.91 20.95
N PHE A 174 -11.14 3.80 20.76
CA PHE A 174 -11.72 3.55 19.45
C PHE A 174 -11.40 4.69 18.47
N GLN A 175 -11.49 5.95 18.91
CA GLN A 175 -11.05 7.10 18.11
C GLN A 175 -9.57 7.02 17.76
N GLY A 176 -8.73 6.62 18.71
CA GLY A 176 -7.31 6.36 18.48
C GLY A 176 -7.06 5.25 17.43
N ASP A 177 -7.80 4.14 17.52
CA ASP A 177 -7.71 3.03 16.57
C ASP A 177 -8.13 3.46 15.16
N VAL A 178 -9.21 4.23 15.04
CA VAL A 178 -9.69 4.79 13.76
C VAL A 178 -8.65 5.74 13.17
N ALA A 179 -8.06 6.62 13.98
CA ALA A 179 -7.02 7.55 13.52
C ALA A 179 -5.76 6.80 13.08
N SER A 180 -5.33 5.79 13.85
CA SER A 180 -4.20 4.93 13.52
C SER A 180 -4.43 4.15 12.22
N ARG A 181 -5.65 3.63 12.02
CA ARG A 181 -6.05 2.96 10.77
C ARG A 181 -5.96 3.91 9.59
N ALA A 182 -6.52 5.12 9.71
CA ALA A 182 -6.46 6.13 8.66
C ALA A 182 -5.00 6.51 8.31
N ALA A 183 -4.13 6.65 9.32
CA ALA A 183 -2.71 6.90 9.10
C ALA A 183 -2.01 5.72 8.41
N SER A 184 -2.28 4.49 8.83
CA SER A 184 -1.72 3.28 8.22
C SER A 184 -2.18 3.08 6.76
N GLU A 185 -3.44 3.40 6.46
CA GLU A 185 -3.97 3.40 5.10
C GLU A 185 -3.26 4.44 4.23
N ALA A 186 -3.05 5.66 4.75
CA ALA A 186 -2.34 6.72 4.05
C ALA A 186 -0.87 6.36 3.78
N GLU A 187 -0.15 5.85 4.78
CA GLU A 187 1.24 5.39 4.64
C GLU A 187 1.36 4.20 3.69
N GLY A 188 0.46 3.22 3.81
CA GLY A 188 0.40 2.06 2.93
C GLY A 188 0.20 2.44 1.47
N ASN A 189 -0.71 3.39 1.21
CA ASN A 189 -0.97 3.92 -0.12
C ASN A 189 0.25 4.70 -0.65
N ALA A 190 0.86 5.56 0.17
CA ALA A 190 2.06 6.31 -0.23
C ALA A 190 3.22 5.38 -0.60
N GLN A 191 3.51 4.37 0.24
CA GLN A 191 4.57 3.40 -0.06
C GLN A 191 4.27 2.57 -1.31
N PHE A 192 3.00 2.22 -1.54
CA PHE A 192 2.59 1.52 -2.75
C PHE A 192 2.91 2.33 -4.02
N TRP A 193 2.52 3.60 -4.06
CA TRP A 193 2.79 4.48 -5.21
C TRP A 193 4.27 4.72 -5.44
N ILE A 194 5.07 4.86 -4.37
CA ILE A 194 6.54 4.99 -4.48
C ILE A 194 7.14 3.73 -5.11
N LYS A 195 6.76 2.54 -4.62
CA LYS A 195 7.28 1.26 -5.11
C LYS A 195 6.86 0.99 -6.57
N ILE A 196 5.60 1.23 -6.91
CA ILE A 196 5.12 1.10 -8.29
C ILE A 196 5.80 2.12 -9.19
N GLY A 197 5.90 3.38 -8.79
CA GLY A 197 6.56 4.42 -9.57
C GLY A 197 8.01 4.04 -9.92
N PHE A 198 8.77 3.52 -8.94
CA PHE A 198 10.12 3.04 -9.17
C PHE A 198 10.16 1.83 -10.13
N ALA A 199 9.29 0.84 -9.93
CA ALA A 199 9.21 -0.34 -10.79
C ALA A 199 8.80 0.03 -12.24
N SER A 200 7.84 0.93 -12.41
CA SER A 200 7.39 1.45 -13.71
C SER A 200 8.49 2.24 -14.42
N ALA A 201 9.25 3.07 -13.69
CA ALA A 201 10.38 3.79 -14.25
C ALA A 201 11.49 2.83 -14.72
N ALA A 202 11.83 1.81 -13.92
CA ALA A 202 12.80 0.79 -14.30
C ALA A 202 12.33 -0.01 -15.53
N PHE A 203 11.04 -0.37 -15.60
CA PHE A 203 10.47 -1.07 -16.74
C PHE A 203 10.46 -0.22 -18.01
N LEU A 204 10.05 1.06 -17.93
CA LEU A 204 10.10 1.98 -19.07
C LEU A 204 11.54 2.20 -19.55
N GLY A 205 12.50 2.31 -18.63
CA GLY A 205 13.93 2.37 -18.96
C GLY A 205 14.39 1.12 -19.72
N PHE A 206 13.98 -0.08 -19.29
CA PHE A 206 14.26 -1.32 -19.99
C PHE A 206 13.66 -1.34 -21.41
N VAL A 207 12.39 -0.94 -21.55
CA VAL A 207 11.73 -0.86 -22.86
C VAL A 207 12.45 0.13 -23.78
N LEU A 208 12.83 1.31 -23.27
CA LEU A 208 13.59 2.30 -24.03
C LEU A 208 14.93 1.75 -24.53
N ILE A 209 15.66 1.03 -23.67
CA ILE A 209 16.93 0.38 -24.05
C ILE A 209 16.71 -0.63 -25.18
N ILE A 210 15.63 -1.44 -25.11
CA ILE A 210 15.27 -2.37 -26.20
C ILE A 210 14.94 -1.61 -27.49
N PHE A 211 14.19 -0.51 -27.42
CA PHE A 211 13.86 0.28 -28.60
C PHE A 211 15.12 0.85 -29.26
N ILE A 212 16.04 1.43 -28.48
CA ILE A 212 17.33 1.91 -28.98
C ILE A 212 18.08 0.77 -29.68
N PHE A 213 18.09 -0.42 -29.09
CA PHE A 213 18.72 -1.60 -29.68
C PHE A 213 18.10 -2.00 -31.03
N LEU A 214 16.77 -2.00 -31.12
CA LEU A 214 16.06 -2.29 -32.37
C LEU A 214 16.36 -1.26 -33.45
N PHE A 215 16.37 0.03 -33.10
CA PHE A 215 16.71 1.11 -34.03
C PHE A 215 18.13 0.95 -34.58
N VAL A 216 19.13 0.74 -33.72
CA VAL A 216 20.52 0.51 -34.16
C VAL A 216 20.62 -0.73 -35.05
N LYS A 217 19.89 -1.81 -34.74
CA LYS A 217 19.88 -3.02 -35.55
C LYS A 217 19.23 -2.82 -36.92
N ILE A 218 18.11 -2.10 -36.99
CA ILE A 218 17.42 -1.77 -38.25
C ILE A 218 18.27 -0.85 -39.10
N GLU A 219 18.86 0.18 -38.51
CA GLU A 219 19.75 1.10 -39.22
C GLU A 219 20.93 0.34 -39.84
N ARG A 220 21.54 -0.57 -39.07
CA ARG A 220 22.61 -1.43 -39.58
C ARG A 220 22.13 -2.38 -40.68
N SER A 221 20.96 -3.01 -40.54
CA SER A 221 20.46 -3.91 -41.58
C SER A 221 20.13 -3.15 -42.87
N LEU A 222 19.58 -1.94 -42.77
CA LEU A 222 19.32 -1.05 -43.90
C LEU A 222 20.62 -0.63 -44.61
N ARG A 223 21.67 -0.25 -43.86
CA ARG A 223 22.99 0.07 -44.45
C ARG A 223 23.60 -1.12 -45.19
N VAL A 224 23.46 -2.34 -44.65
CA VAL A 224 23.93 -3.58 -45.30
C VAL A 224 23.13 -3.89 -46.57
N VAL A 225 21.81 -3.73 -46.54
CA VAL A 225 20.96 -3.96 -47.72
C VAL A 225 21.26 -2.93 -48.82
N GLN A 226 21.46 -1.66 -48.47
CA GLN A 226 21.84 -0.61 -49.43
C GLN A 226 23.19 -0.89 -50.08
N THR A 227 24.19 -1.34 -49.33
CA THR A 227 25.51 -1.70 -49.89
C THR A 227 25.44 -2.94 -50.79
N ALA A 228 24.62 -3.94 -50.45
CA ALA A 228 24.39 -5.10 -51.32
C ALA A 228 23.72 -4.71 -52.64
N ARG A 229 22.68 -3.86 -52.59
CA ARG A 229 21.93 -3.42 -53.77
C ARG A 229 22.77 -2.59 -54.74
N VAL A 230 23.68 -1.75 -54.23
CA VAL A 230 24.62 -0.97 -55.04
C VAL A 230 25.61 -1.90 -55.76
N ASN A 231 26.15 -2.92 -55.09
CA ASN A 231 27.06 -3.87 -55.72
C ASN A 231 26.39 -4.69 -56.84
N ASP A 232 25.13 -5.11 -56.67
CA ASP A 232 24.40 -5.82 -57.73
C ASP A 232 24.16 -4.93 -58.97
N SER A 233 23.89 -3.64 -58.79
CA SER A 233 23.73 -2.71 -59.92
C SER A 233 25.02 -2.44 -60.69
N PHE A 234 26.20 -2.60 -60.06
CA PHE A 234 27.49 -2.53 -60.75
C PHE A 234 27.90 -3.86 -61.40
N GLY A 235 27.33 -4.99 -60.97
CA GLY A 235 27.61 -6.32 -61.54
C GLY A 235 26.85 -6.66 -62.83
N VAL A 236 25.82 -5.90 -63.19
CA VAL A 236 25.03 -6.12 -64.43
C VAL A 236 25.61 -5.37 -65.65
N ALA A 237 26.60 -4.50 -65.46
CA ALA A 237 27.21 -3.72 -66.55
C ALA A 237 28.33 -4.45 -67.31
N ASP A 238 28.79 -5.61 -66.83
CA ASP A 238 29.93 -6.37 -67.40
C ASP A 238 29.54 -7.76 -67.95
N ALA A 239 28.28 -7.97 -68.31
CA ALA A 239 27.81 -9.18 -69.02
C ALA A 239 27.37 -8.87 -70.45
#